data_AF-A0A3C1XCF0-F1
#
_entry.id   AF-A0A3C1XCF0-F1
#
_cell.length_a   1.000
_cell.length_b   1.000
_cell.length_c   1.000
_cell.angle_alpha   90.00
_cell.angle_beta   90.00
_cell.angle_gamma   90.00
#
_symmetry.space_group_name_H-M   'P 1'
#
loop_
_entity.id
_entity.type
_entity.pdbx_description
1 polymer ?
#
loop_
_entity_poly.entity_id
_entity_poly.type
_entity_poly.pdbx_seq_one_letter_code
_entity_poly.pdbx_strand_id
1 'polypeptide(L)'
;VITVSHDRYFQDKVSNELLAFEDGKINHLFGAYSDYLATKVTAPVEVATPKADTRVRENVKPRMTWAEKQEWATIEEDIAKLEERIEEIDTEMNENGSDAGRLAELQKELDQVTADLEVKYERWECLSEKV
;
A
#
# COMPACT_ATOMS: atom_id res chain seq x y z
N VAL A 1 -19.95 -13.84 0.12
CA VAL A 1 -19.22 -13.34 -1.07
C VAL A 1 -17.75 -13.59 -0.82
N ILE A 2 -17.03 -14.16 -1.77
CA ILE A 2 -15.59 -14.43 -1.65
C ILE A 2 -14.92 -13.58 -2.73
N THR A 3 -14.01 -12.71 -2.32
CA THR A 3 -13.23 -11.85 -3.23
C THR A 3 -11.75 -12.17 -3.04
N VAL A 4 -11.03 -12.26 -4.16
CA VAL A 4 -9.57 -12.34 -4.19
C VAL A 4 -9.10 -11.05 -4.84
N SER A 5 -8.30 -10.26 -4.13
CA SER A 5 -7.76 -8.99 -4.61
C SER A 5 -6.30 -8.90 -4.21
N HIS A 6 -5.47 -8.31 -5.07
CA HIS A 6 -4.09 -7.95 -4.73
C HIS A 6 -4.01 -6.59 -4.02
N ASP A 7 -5.09 -5.81 -4.14
CA ASP A 7 -5.21 -4.51 -3.49
C ASP A 7 -5.46 -4.70 -1.99
N ARG A 8 -4.42 -4.40 -1.22
CA ARG A 8 -4.42 -4.38 0.24
C ARG A 8 -5.47 -3.40 0.78
N TYR A 9 -5.71 -2.26 0.15
CA TYR A 9 -6.69 -1.27 0.61
C TYR A 9 -8.12 -1.75 0.46
N PHE A 10 -8.43 -2.38 -0.66
CA PHE A 10 -9.72 -3.06 -0.83
C PHE A 10 -9.91 -4.12 0.26
N GLN A 11 -8.88 -4.93 0.53
CA GLN A 11 -8.94 -5.91 1.61
C GLN A 11 -9.10 -5.24 2.98
N ASP A 12 -8.42 -4.12 3.25
CA ASP A 12 -8.46 -3.41 4.54
C ASP A 12 -9.82 -2.74 4.82
N LYS A 13 -10.47 -2.21 3.77
CA LYS A 13 -11.79 -1.58 3.87
C LYS A 13 -12.94 -2.58 4.01
N VAL A 14 -12.78 -3.80 3.51
CA VAL A 14 -13.85 -4.82 3.44
C VAL A 14 -13.68 -5.91 4.51
N SER A 15 -12.45 -6.16 4.97
CA SER A 15 -12.17 -7.23 5.94
C SER A 15 -12.26 -6.71 7.37
N ASN A 16 -13.24 -7.21 8.13
CA ASN A 16 -13.39 -6.92 9.56
C ASN A 16 -12.49 -7.80 10.44
N GLU A 17 -12.03 -8.94 9.92
CA GLU A 17 -11.24 -9.93 10.64
C GLU A 17 -10.07 -10.41 9.77
N LEU A 18 -8.87 -10.46 10.33
CA LEU A 18 -7.66 -10.93 9.68
C LEU A 18 -7.22 -12.28 10.30
N LEU A 19 -7.02 -13.27 9.44
CA LEU A 19 -6.46 -14.57 9.79
C LEU A 19 -4.99 -14.62 9.37
N ALA A 20 -4.08 -14.46 10.33
CA ALA A 20 -2.64 -14.55 10.07
C ALA A 20 -2.12 -15.96 10.35
N PHE A 21 -1.46 -16.55 9.35
CA PHE A 21 -0.82 -17.86 9.47
C PHE A 21 0.67 -17.67 9.71
N GLU A 22 1.14 -18.03 10.91
CA GLU A 22 2.56 -17.97 11.27
C GLU A 22 2.98 -19.26 11.97
N ASP A 23 4.06 -19.89 11.51
CA ASP A 23 4.65 -21.09 12.13
C ASP A 23 3.63 -22.19 12.49
N GLY A 24 2.66 -22.43 11.61
CA GLY A 24 1.62 -23.45 11.80
C GLY A 24 0.56 -23.11 12.85
N LYS A 25 0.53 -21.87 13.36
CA LYS A 25 -0.50 -21.34 14.26
C LYS A 25 -1.33 -20.28 13.55
N ILE A 26 -2.63 -20.30 13.82
CA ILE A 26 -3.59 -19.33 13.28
C ILE A 26 -3.81 -18.28 14.35
N ASN A 27 -3.37 -17.04 14.07
CA ASN A 27 -3.63 -15.90 14.91
C ASN A 27 -4.82 -15.13 14.34
N HIS A 28 -5.92 -15.10 15.08
CA HIS A 28 -7.08 -14.27 14.76
C HIS A 28 -6.82 -12.85 15.28
N LEU A 29 -6.79 -11.87 14.37
CA LEU A 29 -6.72 -10.46 14.73
C LEU A 29 -8.00 -9.75 14.30
N PHE A 30 -8.59 -9.01 15.24
CA PHE A 30 -9.68 -8.09 14.96
C PHE A 30 -9.07 -6.72 14.69
N GLY A 31 -9.11 -6.28 13.43
CA GLY A 31 -8.50 -5.01 13.01
C GLY A 31 -8.09 -5.03 11.54
N ALA A 32 -7.79 -3.84 11.04
CA ALA A 32 -7.23 -3.64 9.71
C ALA A 32 -5.87 -4.35 9.60
N TYR A 33 -5.50 -4.84 8.42
CA TYR A 33 -4.16 -5.34 8.12
C TYR A 33 -3.07 -4.28 8.39
N SER A 34 -3.42 -2.99 8.34
CA SER A 34 -2.58 -1.88 8.80
C SER A 34 -2.25 -1.93 10.30
N ASP A 35 -3.20 -2.36 11.14
CA ASP A 35 -2.97 -2.57 12.58
C ASP A 35 -2.05 -3.79 12.82
N TYR A 36 -2.19 -4.83 11.99
CA TYR A 36 -1.33 -6.01 12.07
C TYR A 36 0.14 -5.69 11.75
N LEU A 37 0.42 -4.85 10.75
CA LEU A 37 1.79 -4.41 10.47
C LEU A 37 2.39 -3.57 11.60
N ALA A 38 1.62 -2.66 12.20
CA ALA A 38 2.08 -1.87 13.33
C ALA A 38 2.47 -2.77 14.53
N THR A 39 1.68 -3.82 14.77
CA THR A 39 1.92 -4.81 15.82
C THR A 39 3.13 -5.71 15.50
N LYS A 40 3.37 -6.04 14.23
CA LYS A 40 4.57 -6.81 13.81
C LYS A 40 5.88 -6.04 13.93
N VAL A 41 5.88 -4.73 13.68
CA VAL A 41 7.07 -3.88 13.88
C VAL A 41 7.41 -3.75 15.37
N THR A 42 6.42 -4.00 16.24
CA THR A 42 6.56 -4.02 17.70
C THR A 42 6.36 -5.41 18.27
N ALA A 43 7.15 -6.41 17.86
CA ALA A 43 7.29 -7.62 18.67
C ALA A 43 7.89 -7.22 20.04
N PRO A 44 7.12 -7.29 21.15
CA PRO A 44 7.54 -6.79 22.45
C PRO A 44 8.19 -7.91 23.26
N VAL A 45 9.41 -7.68 23.72
CA VAL A 45 9.93 -8.39 24.90
C VAL A 45 9.17 -7.86 26.10
N GLU A 46 8.31 -8.69 26.69
CA GLU A 46 7.67 -8.46 27.98
C GLU A 46 8.73 -8.26 29.08
N VAL A 47 8.75 -7.10 29.75
CA VAL A 47 9.03 -7.02 31.20
C VAL A 47 8.24 -5.87 31.84
N ALA A 48 7.73 -6.17 33.03
CA ALA A 48 6.79 -5.47 33.92
C ALA A 48 7.00 -3.97 34.26
N THR A 49 5.88 -3.40 34.75
CA THR A 49 5.51 -2.04 35.24
C THR A 49 6.32 -1.50 36.46
N PRO A 50 6.04 -0.34 37.12
CA PRO A 50 5.13 0.82 36.84
C PRO A 50 5.71 2.27 37.10
N LYS A 51 4.92 3.29 36.73
CA LYS A 51 4.88 4.72 37.18
C LYS A 51 6.09 5.65 36.91
N ALA A 52 5.85 6.70 36.11
CA ALA A 52 5.82 8.10 36.59
C ALA A 52 5.75 9.12 35.43
N ASP A 53 4.91 10.13 35.66
CA ASP A 53 5.05 11.54 35.27
C ASP A 53 5.10 12.02 33.81
N THR A 54 4.04 12.75 33.47
CA THR A 54 4.03 14.06 32.82
C THR A 54 5.11 14.33 31.77
N ARG A 55 4.68 14.23 30.51
CA ARG A 55 4.55 15.38 29.59
C ARG A 55 3.75 14.89 28.40
N VAL A 56 2.53 15.40 28.26
CA VAL A 56 1.83 15.42 26.98
C VAL A 56 2.72 16.26 26.07
N ARG A 57 3.63 15.60 25.35
CA ARG A 57 4.23 16.18 24.16
C ARG A 57 3.06 16.34 23.21
N GLU A 58 2.58 17.57 23.12
CA GLU A 58 1.70 17.99 22.06
C GLU A 58 2.30 17.45 20.77
N ASN A 59 1.62 16.46 20.20
CA ASN A 59 2.04 15.75 19.01
C ASN A 59 1.83 16.74 17.87
N VAL A 60 2.78 17.68 17.72
CA VAL A 60 2.81 18.61 16.60
C VAL A 60 3.01 17.73 15.38
N LYS A 61 1.90 17.37 14.73
CA LYS A 61 1.90 16.65 13.46
C LYS A 61 2.99 17.27 12.58
N PRO A 62 4.00 16.51 12.16
CA PRO A 62 5.10 17.08 11.39
C PRO A 62 4.50 17.71 10.13
N ARG A 63 4.55 19.03 10.06
CA ARG A 63 4.15 19.77 8.86
C ARG A 63 4.98 19.22 7.70
N MET A 64 4.31 18.88 6.60
CA MET A 64 4.96 18.45 5.36
C MET A 64 6.20 19.29 5.06
N THR A 65 7.30 18.60 4.81
CA THR A 65 8.53 19.18 4.30
C THR A 65 8.30 19.75 2.89
N TRP A 66 9.16 20.66 2.45
CA TRP A 66 9.06 21.26 1.11
C TRP A 66 9.09 20.21 -0.01
N ALA A 67 9.88 19.15 0.17
CA ALA A 67 9.94 18.03 -0.77
C ALA A 67 8.61 17.25 -0.84
N GLU A 68 7.98 16.97 0.30
CA GLU A 68 6.69 16.27 0.37
C GLU A 68 5.55 17.09 -0.28
N LYS A 69 5.60 18.43 -0.18
CA LYS A 69 4.63 19.29 -0.87
C LYS A 69 4.79 19.29 -2.38
N GLN A 70 6.03 19.23 -2.86
CA GLN A 70 6.30 19.14 -4.29
C GLN A 70 5.89 17.77 -4.82
N GLU A 71 6.21 16.71 -4.07
CA GLU A 71 5.78 15.35 -4.39
C GLU A 71 4.25 15.25 -4.44
N TRP A 72 3.54 15.81 -3.46
CA TRP A 72 2.06 15.88 -3.47
C TRP A 72 1.49 16.59 -4.70
N ALA A 73 2.17 17.61 -5.23
CA ALA A 73 1.70 18.32 -6.41
C ALA A 73 1.91 17.52 -7.71
N THR A 74 2.91 16.63 -7.75
CA THR A 74 3.27 15.87 -8.95
C THR A 74 2.73 14.44 -8.93
N ILE A 75 2.44 13.89 -7.76
CA ILE A 75 2.02 12.49 -7.61
C ILE A 75 0.70 12.17 -8.32
N GLU A 76 -0.25 13.11 -8.36
CA GLU A 76 -1.51 12.95 -9.11
C GLU A 76 -1.25 12.86 -10.63
N GLU A 77 -0.31 13.67 -11.13
CA GLU A 77 0.11 13.63 -12.53
C GLU A 77 0.87 12.35 -12.86
N ASP A 78 1.72 11.87 -11.94
CA ASP A 78 2.44 10.62 -12.08
C ASP A 78 1.50 9.41 -12.09
N ILE A 79 0.48 9.39 -11.23
CA ILE A 79 -0.55 8.35 -11.22
C ILE A 79 -1.30 8.34 -12.55
N ALA A 80 -1.76 9.49 -13.03
CA ALA A 80 -2.46 9.60 -14.31
C ALA A 80 -1.60 9.08 -15.49
N LYS A 81 -0.29 9.35 -15.49
CA LYS A 81 0.63 8.83 -16.52
C LYS A 81 0.81 7.32 -16.44
N LEU A 82 0.86 6.75 -15.24
CA LEU A 82 0.96 5.30 -15.06
C LEU A 82 -0.33 4.60 -15.51
N GLU A 83 -1.49 5.19 -15.23
CA GLU A 83 -2.79 4.71 -15.71
C GLU A 83 -2.88 4.75 -17.25
N GLU A 84 -2.48 5.88 -17.86
CA GLU A 84 -2.40 6.01 -19.31
C GLU A 84 -1.46 4.95 -19.91
N ARG A 85 -0.31 4.70 -19.27
CA ARG A 85 0.63 3.66 -19.73
C ARG A 85 0.04 2.26 -19.65
N ILE A 86 -0.80 1.96 -18.66
CA ILE A 86 -1.50 0.67 -18.58
C ILE A 86 -2.49 0.52 -19.74
N GLU A 87 -3.25 1.57 -20.06
CA GLU A 87 -4.17 1.56 -21.21
C GLU A 87 -3.42 1.40 -22.55
N GLU A 88 -2.26 2.05 -22.70
CA GLU A 88 -1.37 1.85 -23.85
C GLU A 88 -0.88 0.41 -23.96
N ILE A 89 -0.44 -0.19 -22.84
CA ILE A 89 0.02 -1.58 -22.86
C ILE A 89 -1.12 -2.54 -23.20
N ASP A 90 -2.33 -2.33 -22.67
CA ASP A 90 -3.50 -3.16 -22.99
C ASP A 90 -3.88 -3.06 -24.48
N THR A 91 -3.82 -1.85 -25.06
CA THR A 91 -4.03 -1.67 -26.51
C THR A 91 -2.92 -2.35 -27.32
N GLU A 92 -1.65 -2.21 -26.94
CA GLU A 92 -0.53 -2.91 -27.58
C GLU A 92 -0.67 -4.45 -27.48
N MET A 93 -1.16 -4.98 -26.36
CA MET A 93 -1.41 -6.41 -26.17
C MET A 93 -2.53 -6.92 -27.08
N ASN A 94 -3.61 -6.16 -27.23
CA ASN A 94 -4.71 -6.49 -28.12
C ASN A 94 -4.29 -6.46 -29.60
N GLU A 95 -3.45 -5.51 -30.00
CA GLU A 95 -2.91 -5.42 -31.36
C GLU A 95 -1.89 -6.52 -31.68
N ASN A 96 -1.05 -6.89 -30.70
CA ASN A 96 0.00 -7.90 -30.86
C ASN A 96 -0.44 -9.30 -30.42
N GLY A 97 -1.74 -9.58 -30.35
CA GLY A 97 -2.31 -10.84 -29.87
C GLY A 97 -1.83 -12.13 -30.56
N SER A 98 -1.15 -12.00 -31.71
CA SER A 98 -0.58 -13.11 -32.49
C SER A 98 0.87 -13.46 -32.10
N ASP A 99 1.58 -12.58 -31.39
CA ASP A 99 2.98 -12.76 -31.00
C ASP A 99 3.08 -13.05 -29.50
N ALA A 100 3.25 -14.34 -29.18
CA ALA A 100 3.39 -14.80 -27.79
C ALA A 100 4.65 -14.26 -27.09
N GLY A 101 5.71 -13.92 -27.83
CA GLY A 101 6.92 -13.34 -27.26
C GLY A 101 6.70 -11.90 -26.83
N ARG A 102 6.10 -11.10 -27.73
CA ARG A 102 5.77 -9.70 -27.45
C ARG A 102 4.72 -9.56 -26.34
N LEU A 103 3.72 -10.44 -26.31
CA LEU A 103 2.73 -10.49 -25.23
C LEU A 103 3.36 -10.75 -23.86
N ALA A 104 4.37 -11.63 -23.78
CA ALA A 104 5.04 -11.90 -22.51
C ALA A 104 5.85 -10.72 -22.00
N GLU A 105 6.48 -9.95 -22.90
CA GLU A 105 7.17 -8.71 -22.56
C GLU A 105 6.18 -7.63 -22.09
N LEU A 106 5.09 -7.44 -22.82
CA LEU A 106 4.05 -6.47 -22.48
C LEU A 106 3.37 -6.82 -21.16
N GLN A 107 3.08 -8.10 -20.90
CA GLN A 107 2.55 -8.54 -19.62
C GLN A 107 3.50 -8.20 -18.47
N LYS A 108 4.81 -8.45 -18.65
CA LYS A 108 5.80 -8.10 -17.63
C LYS A 108 5.89 -6.59 -17.40
N GLU A 109 5.75 -5.81 -18.46
CA GLU A 109 5.69 -4.34 -18.37
C GLU A 109 4.43 -3.88 -17.64
N LEU A 110 3.27 -4.48 -17.94
CA LEU A 110 2.01 -4.22 -17.24
C LEU A 110 2.13 -4.51 -15.75
N ASP A 111 2.71 -5.66 -15.38
CA ASP A 111 2.94 -6.04 -13.99
C ASP A 111 3.83 -5.02 -13.27
N GLN A 112 4.88 -4.52 -13.94
CA GLN A 112 5.80 -3.51 -13.38
C GLN A 112 5.11 -2.15 -13.20
N VAL A 113 4.39 -1.67 -14.21
CA VAL A 113 3.69 -0.38 -14.17
C VAL A 113 2.58 -0.40 -13.12
N THR A 114 1.87 -1.53 -12.99
CA THR A 114 0.86 -1.73 -11.95
C THR A 114 1.48 -1.67 -10.55
N ALA A 115 2.62 -2.35 -10.34
CA ALA A 115 3.34 -2.29 -9.06
C ALA A 115 3.84 -0.86 -8.75
N ASP A 116 4.34 -0.13 -9.74
CA ASP A 116 4.80 1.25 -9.56
C ASP A 116 3.63 2.19 -9.23
N LEU A 117 2.45 1.95 -9.84
CA LEU A 117 1.21 2.68 -9.57
C LEU A 117 0.72 2.43 -8.14
N GLU A 118 0.76 1.19 -7.65
CA GLU A 118 0.46 0.87 -6.25
C GLU A 118 1.36 1.62 -5.27
N VAL A 119 2.68 1.64 -5.52
CA VAL A 119 3.64 2.38 -4.68
C VAL A 119 3.32 3.88 -4.66
N LYS A 120 2.92 4.45 -5.81
CA LYS A 120 2.52 5.86 -5.90
C LYS A 120 1.23 6.12 -5.10
N TYR A 121 0.26 5.21 -5.13
CA TYR A 121 -0.94 5.33 -4.29
C TYR A 121 -0.63 5.25 -2.80
N GLU A 122 0.19 4.30 -2.37
CA GLU A 122 0.62 4.21 -0.96
C GLU A 122 1.32 5.50 -0.50
N ARG A 123 2.15 6.07 -1.38
CA ARG A 123 2.85 7.31 -1.11
C ARG A 123 1.88 8.50 -1.03
N TRP A 124 0.91 8.57 -1.94
CA TRP A 124 -0.13 9.60 -1.92
C TRP A 124 -0.93 9.53 -0.62
N GLU A 125 -1.31 8.33 -0.16
CA GLU A 125 -2.05 8.17 1.08
C GLU A 125 -1.25 8.65 2.30
N CYS A 126 0.02 8.25 2.40
CA CYS A 126 0.91 8.72 3.47
C CYS A 126 1.06 10.25 3.50
N LEU A 127 1.07 10.88 2.32
CA LEU A 127 1.09 12.33 2.20
C LEU A 127 -0.26 12.94 2.59
N SER A 128 -1.38 12.31 2.22
CA SER A 128 -2.73 12.78 2.53
C SER A 128 -3.04 12.80 4.03
N GLU A 129 -2.52 11.84 4.80
CA GLU A 129 -2.68 11.81 6.26
C GLU A 129 -1.94 12.95 6.97
N LYS A 130 -0.92 13.53 6.30
CA LYS A 130 -0.09 14.63 6.81
C LYS A 130 -0.61 16.01 6.42
N VAL A 131 -1.50 16.10 5.43
CA VAL A 131 -2.18 17.35 5.00
C VAL A 131 -3.28 17.69 5.99
#